data_AF-A0A093FX71-F1
#
_entry.id   AF-A0A093FX71-F1
#
_cell.length_a   1.000
_cell.length_b   1.000
_cell.length_c   1.000
_cell.angle_alpha   90.00
_cell.angle_beta   90.00
_cell.angle_gamma   90.00
#
_symmetry.space_group_name_H-M   'P 1'
#
loop_
_entity.id
_entity.type
_entity.pdbx_description
1 polymer ?
#
loop_
_entity_poly.entity_id
_entity_poly.type
_entity_poly.pdbx_seq_one_letter_code
_entity_poly.pdbx_strand_id
1 'polypeptide(L)'
;RRQVLEASQQLTEVINSETGAETPEPREEVEPAEEEAAQHCLWVDKFSPRRYIELLSDDYTNRCLLKWLKLWDTVVFGKEKAVRKAKPSTGAHPSFKEHQTKWKTKVQLTEEILEAELDQHKRPKYKVALLCGPPCLGKTTLAHVIARHAGYNPVEMNA
;
A
#
# COMPACT_ATOMS: atom_id res chain seq x y z
N ARG A 1 7.47 22.19 -38.24
CA ARG A 1 6.35 21.23 -38.04
C ARG A 1 6.47 20.01 -38.96
N ARG A 2 6.63 20.15 -40.28
CA ARG A 2 6.82 19.01 -41.21
C ARG A 2 8.09 18.18 -40.91
N GLN A 3 9.22 18.84 -40.69
CA GLN A 3 10.49 18.18 -40.32
C GLN A 3 10.43 17.38 -39.01
N VAL A 4 9.61 17.81 -38.05
CA VAL A 4 9.46 17.11 -36.75
C VAL A 4 8.63 15.84 -36.91
N LEU A 5 7.62 15.87 -37.80
CA LEU A 5 6.81 14.69 -38.12
C LEU A 5 7.61 13.66 -38.92
N GLU A 6 8.43 14.10 -39.87
CA GLU A 6 9.33 13.24 -40.64
C GLU A 6 10.39 12.58 -39.73
N ALA A 7 11.00 13.34 -38.83
CA ALA A 7 11.95 12.80 -37.85
C ALA A 7 11.29 11.76 -36.92
N SER A 8 10.04 12.00 -36.52
CA SER A 8 9.27 11.05 -35.69
C SER A 8 8.94 9.75 -36.44
N GLN A 9 8.61 9.83 -37.74
CA GLN A 9 8.34 8.64 -38.57
C GLN A 9 9.61 7.82 -38.78
N GLN A 10 10.74 8.47 -39.08
CA GLN A 10 12.03 7.80 -39.26
C GLN A 10 12.48 7.08 -37.99
N LEU A 11 12.33 7.72 -36.82
CA LEU A 11 12.62 7.07 -35.53
C LEU A 11 11.75 5.83 -35.28
N THR A 12 10.47 5.89 -35.68
CA THR A 12 9.53 4.77 -35.54
C THR A 12 9.90 3.60 -36.45
N GLU A 13 10.32 3.89 -37.69
CA GLU A 13 10.78 2.86 -38.63
C GLU A 13 12.09 2.21 -38.17
N VAL A 14 13.04 2.97 -37.64
CA VAL A 14 14.31 2.44 -37.13
C VAL A 14 14.07 1.49 -35.96
N ILE A 15 13.26 1.89 -34.98
CA ILE A 15 12.94 1.06 -33.81
C ILE A 15 12.24 -0.25 -34.22
N ASN A 16 11.33 -0.18 -35.20
CA ASN A 16 10.64 -1.36 -35.72
C ASN A 16 11.54 -2.25 -36.59
N SER A 17 12.58 -1.69 -37.22
CA SER A 17 13.54 -2.45 -38.02
C SER A 17 14.57 -3.20 -37.17
N GLU A 18 14.95 -2.65 -36.01
CA GLU A 18 15.93 -3.27 -35.11
C GLU A 18 15.35 -4.44 -34.29
N THR A 19 14.03 -4.60 -34.29
CA THR A 19 13.31 -5.68 -33.57
C THR A 19 13.01 -6.90 -34.45
N GLY A 20 13.48 -6.96 -35.70
CA GLY A 20 13.04 -7.96 -36.70
C GLY A 20 14.09 -8.95 -37.25
N ALA A 21 15.25 -9.15 -36.61
CA ALA A 21 16.29 -10.05 -37.14
C ALA A 21 16.50 -11.32 -36.29
N GLU A 22 15.76 -12.38 -36.60
CA GLU A 22 16.01 -13.74 -36.10
C GLU A 22 17.26 -14.37 -36.75
N THR A 23 18.03 -15.14 -35.97
CA THR A 23 19.07 -16.09 -36.43
C THR A 23 18.80 -17.45 -35.74
N PRO A 24 18.84 -18.61 -36.45
CA PRO A 24 18.42 -19.88 -35.85
C PRO A 24 19.55 -20.78 -35.29
N GLU A 25 19.21 -21.52 -34.21
CA GLU A 25 19.75 -22.79 -33.61
C GLU A 25 20.96 -22.76 -32.64
N PRO A 26 21.08 -23.68 -31.62
CA PRO A 26 20.09 -24.61 -31.02
C PRO A 26 20.00 -24.63 -29.46
N ARG A 27 18.78 -24.92 -28.96
CA ARG A 27 18.40 -25.59 -27.69
C ARG A 27 18.96 -25.10 -26.33
N GLU A 28 18.13 -24.33 -25.62
CA GLU A 28 17.58 -24.72 -24.31
C GLU A 28 16.11 -24.28 -24.29
N GLU A 29 15.19 -25.23 -24.07
CA GLU A 29 13.75 -24.95 -23.94
C GLU A 29 13.50 -24.23 -22.62
N VAL A 30 13.39 -22.90 -22.66
CA VAL A 30 12.75 -22.10 -21.61
C VAL A 30 11.92 -21.00 -22.28
N GLU A 31 10.62 -21.29 -22.44
CA GLU A 31 9.48 -20.37 -22.65
C GLU A 31 9.78 -18.94 -23.17
N PRO A 32 9.67 -18.63 -24.48
CA PRO A 32 9.84 -17.28 -25.02
C PRO A 32 8.72 -16.29 -24.64
N ALA A 33 7.65 -16.76 -23.99
CA ALA A 33 6.49 -15.95 -23.65
C ALA A 33 6.74 -14.93 -22.52
N GLU A 34 7.69 -15.21 -21.61
CA GLU A 34 7.98 -14.32 -20.48
C GLU A 34 8.86 -13.11 -20.89
N GLU A 35 9.75 -13.28 -21.88
CA GLU A 35 10.65 -12.22 -22.33
C GLU A 35 9.96 -11.17 -23.22
N GLU A 36 9.05 -11.57 -24.12
CA GLU A 36 8.24 -10.61 -24.90
C GLU A 36 7.26 -9.84 -24.01
N ALA A 37 6.67 -10.51 -23.01
CA ALA A 37 5.78 -9.84 -22.04
C ALA A 37 6.52 -8.81 -21.18
N ALA A 38 7.80 -9.06 -20.87
CA ALA A 38 8.64 -8.10 -20.16
C ALA A 38 9.00 -6.86 -20.98
N GLN A 39 9.09 -6.99 -22.32
CA GLN A 39 9.35 -5.87 -23.24
C GLN A 39 8.16 -4.90 -23.37
N HIS A 40 6.92 -5.40 -23.18
CA HIS A 40 5.69 -4.59 -23.32
C HIS A 40 5.04 -4.14 -22.01
N CYS A 41 5.68 -4.32 -20.84
CA CYS A 41 5.12 -3.87 -19.57
C CYS A 41 5.30 -2.35 -19.35
N LEU A 42 4.25 -1.66 -18.90
CA LEU A 42 4.38 -0.25 -18.52
C LEU A 42 5.25 -0.14 -17.27
N TRP A 43 6.06 0.91 -17.19
CA TRP A 43 6.87 1.19 -15.99
C TRP A 43 6.01 1.30 -14.73
N VAL A 44 4.78 1.83 -14.86
CA VAL A 44 3.83 1.93 -13.75
C VAL A 44 3.44 0.57 -13.20
N ASP A 45 3.43 -0.48 -14.02
CA ASP A 45 3.14 -1.85 -13.60
C ASP A 45 4.40 -2.53 -13.08
N LYS A 46 5.52 -2.37 -13.80
CA LYS A 46 6.83 -2.95 -13.44
C LYS A 46 7.29 -2.49 -12.05
N PHE A 47 7.10 -1.21 -11.74
CA PHE A 47 7.49 -0.59 -10.49
C PHE A 47 6.31 -0.35 -9.54
N SER A 48 5.16 -0.97 -9.80
CA SER A 48 4.02 -0.91 -8.88
C SER A 48 4.41 -1.54 -7.54
N PRO A 49 4.18 -0.86 -6.41
CA PRO A 49 4.57 -1.38 -5.11
C PRO A 49 3.74 -2.62 -4.79
N ARG A 50 4.43 -3.69 -4.38
CA ARG A 50 3.83 -4.98 -4.00
C ARG A 50 3.80 -5.17 -2.50
N ARG A 51 4.70 -4.48 -1.78
CA ARG A 51 4.86 -4.61 -0.33
C ARG A 51 4.65 -3.27 0.38
N TYR A 52 4.25 -3.34 1.65
CA TYR A 52 4.02 -2.16 2.49
C TYR A 52 5.23 -1.21 2.54
N ILE A 53 6.44 -1.75 2.59
CA ILE A 53 7.69 -0.97 2.64
C ILE A 53 8.06 -0.27 1.33
N GLU A 54 7.38 -0.59 0.22
CA GLU A 54 7.59 0.04 -1.10
C GLU A 54 6.64 1.22 -1.32
N LEU A 55 5.71 1.47 -0.38
CA LEU A 55 4.78 2.59 -0.47
C LEU A 55 5.50 3.92 -0.24
N LEU A 56 5.39 4.82 -1.22
CA LEU A 56 5.92 6.19 -1.15
C LEU A 56 4.88 7.22 -0.67
N SER A 57 3.68 6.76 -0.31
CA SER A 57 2.63 7.58 0.32
C SER A 57 3.00 7.96 1.75
N ASP A 58 2.39 9.01 2.30
CA ASP A 58 2.60 9.46 3.68
C ASP A 58 2.49 8.31 4.70
N ASP A 59 3.59 8.07 5.43
CA ASP A 59 3.70 6.98 6.39
C ASP A 59 2.61 7.01 7.46
N TYR A 60 2.18 8.20 7.86
CA TYR A 60 1.11 8.35 8.85
C TYR A 60 -0.21 7.80 8.32
N THR A 61 -0.56 8.12 7.08
CA THR A 61 -1.75 7.62 6.39
C THR A 61 -1.69 6.09 6.23
N ASN A 62 -0.52 5.57 5.83
CA ASN A 62 -0.30 4.13 5.67
C ASN A 62 -0.51 3.39 7.01
N ARG A 63 0.10 3.90 8.10
CA ARG A 63 -0.08 3.34 9.45
C ARG A 63 -1.50 3.45 9.95
N CYS A 64 -2.18 4.57 9.70
CA CYS A 64 -3.57 4.80 10.11
C CYS A 64 -4.49 3.75 9.48
N LEU A 65 -4.42 3.59 8.17
CA LEU A 65 -5.26 2.61 7.46
C LEU A 65 -4.93 1.18 7.88
N LEU A 66 -3.64 0.83 8.02
CA LEU A 66 -3.23 -0.48 8.50
C LEU A 66 -3.76 -0.74 9.92
N LYS A 67 -3.65 0.23 10.83
CA LYS A 67 -4.17 0.09 12.21
C LYS A 67 -5.68 -0.10 12.20
N TRP A 68 -6.42 0.69 11.42
CA TRP A 68 -7.87 0.54 11.27
C TRP A 68 -8.24 -0.85 10.74
N LEU A 69 -7.55 -1.35 9.72
CA LEU A 69 -7.80 -2.69 9.18
C LEU A 69 -7.50 -3.78 10.22
N LYS A 70 -6.42 -3.63 11.01
CA LYS A 70 -6.05 -4.58 12.07
C LYS A 70 -7.04 -4.66 13.23
N LEU A 71 -7.89 -3.66 13.43
CA LEU A 71 -8.97 -3.75 14.40
C LEU A 71 -10.04 -4.77 14.00
N TRP A 72 -10.15 -5.10 12.70
CA TRP A 72 -11.05 -6.14 12.21
C TRP A 72 -10.54 -7.57 12.43
N ASP A 73 -9.25 -7.76 12.71
CA ASP A 73 -8.63 -9.10 12.78
C ASP A 73 -9.31 -10.03 13.79
N THR A 74 -9.86 -9.48 14.88
CA THR A 74 -10.57 -10.26 15.91
C THR A 74 -11.81 -10.94 15.35
N VAL A 75 -12.60 -10.23 14.56
CA VAL A 75 -13.88 -10.73 14.02
C VAL A 75 -13.72 -11.47 12.70
N VAL A 76 -12.68 -11.15 11.92
CA VAL A 76 -12.41 -11.77 10.62
C VAL A 76 -11.59 -13.06 10.77
N PHE A 77 -10.57 -13.06 11.63
CA PHE A 77 -9.65 -14.19 11.79
C PHE A 77 -9.81 -14.93 13.13
N GLY A 78 -10.71 -14.49 14.01
CA GLY A 78 -10.85 -15.05 15.35
C GLY A 78 -9.61 -14.84 16.23
N LYS A 79 -8.70 -13.93 15.84
CA LYS A 79 -7.47 -13.66 16.60
C LYS A 79 -7.85 -12.83 17.82
N GLU A 80 -7.97 -13.46 18.97
CA GLU A 80 -8.06 -12.71 20.23
C GLU A 80 -6.83 -11.80 20.33
N LYS A 81 -7.04 -10.49 20.54
CA LYS A 81 -5.94 -9.57 20.84
C LYS A 81 -5.19 -10.17 22.02
N ALA A 82 -3.93 -10.54 21.81
CA ALA A 82 -3.06 -10.99 22.89
C ALA A 82 -3.13 -9.94 23.99
N VAL A 83 -3.78 -10.30 25.11
CA VAL A 83 -3.87 -9.44 26.28
C VAL A 83 -2.43 -9.22 26.70
N ARG A 84 -1.85 -8.08 26.33
CA ARG A 84 -0.59 -7.65 26.92
C ARG A 84 -0.92 -7.50 28.40
N LYS A 85 -0.50 -8.48 29.21
CA LYS A 85 -0.62 -8.38 30.66
C LYS A 85 -0.01 -7.04 31.03
N ALA A 86 -0.83 -6.14 31.58
CA ALA A 86 -0.35 -4.90 32.13
C ALA A 86 0.77 -5.27 33.11
N LYS A 87 1.99 -4.80 32.84
CA LYS A 87 3.11 -4.97 33.74
C LYS A 87 2.67 -4.36 35.09
N PRO A 88 2.65 -5.13 36.20
CA PRO A 88 2.25 -4.57 37.48
C PRO A 88 3.24 -3.45 37.83
N SER A 89 2.71 -2.23 37.93
CA SER A 89 3.46 -1.07 38.39
C SER A 89 3.70 -1.22 39.90
N THR A 90 4.83 -1.79 40.29
CA THR A 90 5.38 -1.62 41.64
C THR A 90 5.97 -0.23 41.75
N GLY A 91 5.50 0.56 42.72
CA GLY A 91 6.21 1.74 43.22
C GLY A 91 5.44 3.05 43.08
N ALA A 92 4.76 3.44 44.15
CA ALA A 92 4.18 4.76 44.32
C ALA A 92 5.30 5.82 44.50
N HIS A 93 5.30 6.85 43.66
CA HIS A 93 5.90 8.15 43.96
C HIS A 93 4.89 9.24 43.57
N PRO A 94 4.54 10.19 44.46
CA PRO A 94 3.70 11.31 44.10
C PRO A 94 4.57 12.37 43.42
N SER A 95 4.65 12.33 42.09
CA SER A 95 5.29 13.38 41.31
C SER A 95 4.24 14.41 40.86
N PHE A 96 4.41 15.61 41.42
CA PHE A 96 4.06 16.95 40.92
C PHE A 96 3.21 17.00 39.63
N LYS A 97 1.95 17.45 39.75
CA LYS A 97 1.08 17.76 38.62
C LYS A 97 1.53 19.07 37.97
N GLU A 98 2.49 18.97 37.06
CA GLU A 98 2.80 20.05 36.12
C GLU A 98 1.82 19.97 34.94
N HIS A 99 0.98 20.99 34.80
CA HIS A 99 0.05 21.17 33.68
C HIS A 99 0.85 21.49 32.40
N GLN A 100 1.47 20.49 31.79
CA GLN A 100 1.91 20.62 30.41
C GLN A 100 0.70 20.52 29.48
N THR A 101 0.47 21.58 28.71
CA THR A 101 -0.40 21.61 27.55
C THR A 101 0.07 20.53 26.56
N LYS A 102 -0.54 19.34 26.61
CA LYS A 102 -0.13 18.18 25.81
C LYS A 102 -0.43 18.42 24.33
N TRP A 103 0.55 18.91 23.59
CA TRP A 103 0.54 18.89 22.13
C TRP A 103 0.68 17.43 21.70
N LYS A 104 -0.46 16.76 21.49
CA LYS A 104 -0.50 15.36 21.07
C LYS A 104 -0.02 15.25 19.62
N THR A 105 0.87 14.29 19.34
CA THR A 105 1.30 14.02 17.97
C THR A 105 0.10 13.52 17.15
N LYS A 106 0.08 13.80 15.84
CA LYS A 106 -0.95 13.32 14.92
C LYS A 106 -1.21 11.81 15.05
N VAL A 107 -0.15 11.02 15.26
CA VAL A 107 -0.21 9.57 15.53
C VAL A 107 -1.01 9.26 16.80
N GLN A 108 -0.70 9.91 17.91
CA GLN A 108 -1.39 9.70 19.20
C GLN A 108 -2.87 10.05 19.10
N LEU A 109 -3.20 11.13 18.39
CA LEU A 109 -4.59 11.50 18.13
C LEU A 109 -5.33 10.41 17.35
N THR A 110 -4.70 9.83 16.32
CA THR A 110 -5.31 8.71 15.57
C THR A 110 -5.52 7.48 16.42
N GLU A 111 -4.53 7.13 17.26
CA GLU A 111 -4.65 5.97 18.13
C GLU A 111 -5.83 6.13 19.08
N GLU A 112 -5.96 7.32 19.67
CA GLU A 112 -7.07 7.66 20.56
C GLU A 112 -8.41 7.61 19.84
N ILE A 113 -8.51 8.15 18.61
CA ILE A 113 -9.73 8.07 17.79
C ILE A 113 -10.08 6.62 17.46
N LEU A 114 -9.10 5.83 17.00
CA LEU A 114 -9.33 4.44 16.58
C LEU A 114 -9.65 3.51 17.76
N GLU A 115 -9.12 3.78 18.95
CA GLU A 115 -9.34 2.96 20.16
C GLU A 115 -10.60 3.35 20.92
N ALA A 116 -10.95 4.64 20.96
CA ALA A 116 -12.20 5.11 21.57
C ALA A 116 -13.45 4.66 20.80
N GLU A 117 -13.27 4.17 19.58
CA GLU A 117 -14.33 3.84 18.65
C GLU A 117 -14.35 2.35 18.28
N LEU A 118 -14.25 1.46 19.26
CA LEU A 118 -14.61 0.05 19.08
C LEU A 118 -16.09 -0.19 19.42
N ASP A 119 -16.76 -1.02 18.63
CA ASP A 119 -18.14 -1.43 18.91
C ASP A 119 -18.19 -2.62 19.91
N GLN A 120 -19.41 -3.08 20.22
CA GLN A 120 -19.64 -4.22 21.12
C GLN A 120 -18.92 -5.51 20.69
N HIS A 121 -18.57 -5.64 19.40
CA HIS A 121 -17.87 -6.79 18.84
C HIS A 121 -16.35 -6.58 18.76
N LYS A 122 -15.81 -5.54 19.39
CA LYS A 122 -14.36 -5.21 19.42
C LYS A 122 -13.76 -4.94 18.02
N ARG A 123 -14.59 -4.54 17.05
CA ARG A 123 -14.17 -4.07 15.72
C ARG A 123 -14.35 -2.55 15.61
N PRO A 124 -13.86 -1.88 14.56
CA PRO A 124 -14.10 -0.46 14.37
C PRO A 124 -15.60 -0.11 14.35
N LYS A 125 -15.95 0.95 15.07
CA LYS A 125 -17.27 1.59 15.05
C LYS A 125 -17.59 2.11 13.66
N TYR A 126 -16.64 2.81 13.03
CA TYR A 126 -16.74 3.16 11.62
C TYR A 126 -16.26 2.02 10.74
N LYS A 127 -17.21 1.42 10.04
CA LYS A 127 -16.98 0.21 9.25
C LYS A 127 -16.40 0.47 7.86
N VAL A 128 -16.30 1.75 7.47
CA VAL A 128 -15.80 2.18 6.16
C VAL A 128 -14.67 3.18 6.38
N ALA A 129 -13.57 3.01 5.65
CA ALA A 129 -12.49 3.98 5.56
C ALA A 129 -12.56 4.71 4.21
N LEU A 130 -12.36 6.03 4.23
CA LEU A 130 -12.32 6.86 3.03
C LEU A 130 -10.88 7.32 2.78
N LEU A 131 -10.32 6.93 1.65
CA LEU A 131 -9.05 7.46 1.16
C LEU A 131 -9.33 8.60 0.16
N CYS A 132 -9.01 9.83 0.55
CA CYS A 132 -9.16 11.00 -0.30
C CYS A 132 -7.81 11.65 -0.62
N GLY A 133 -7.71 12.30 -1.78
CA GLY A 133 -6.49 12.95 -2.23
C GLY A 133 -6.45 13.15 -3.74
N PRO A 134 -5.48 13.94 -4.26
CA PRO A 134 -5.31 14.20 -5.69
C PRO A 134 -5.18 12.91 -6.51
N PRO A 135 -5.44 12.97 -7.83
CA PRO A 135 -5.17 11.85 -8.73
C PRO A 135 -3.69 11.44 -8.66
N CYS A 136 -3.40 10.18 -8.97
CA CYS A 136 -2.04 9.62 -9.01
C CYS A 136 -1.28 9.54 -7.67
N LEU A 137 -1.89 9.85 -6.51
CA LEU A 137 -1.26 9.67 -5.19
C LEU A 137 -1.12 8.19 -4.77
N GLY A 138 -1.57 7.24 -5.60
CA GLY A 138 -1.51 5.81 -5.29
C GLY A 138 -2.57 5.34 -4.28
N LYS A 139 -3.74 5.99 -4.23
CA LYS A 139 -4.82 5.63 -3.27
C LYS A 139 -5.29 4.16 -3.43
N THR A 140 -5.57 3.75 -4.67
CA THR A 140 -5.96 2.35 -4.98
C THR A 140 -4.81 1.40 -4.62
N THR A 141 -3.60 1.76 -5.02
CA THR A 141 -2.38 1.02 -4.72
C THR A 141 -2.19 0.81 -3.21
N LEU A 142 -2.35 1.86 -2.41
CA LEU A 142 -2.27 1.83 -0.96
C LEU A 142 -3.28 0.85 -0.35
N ALA A 143 -4.54 0.92 -0.79
CA ALA A 143 -5.60 0.05 -0.32
C ALA A 143 -5.29 -1.43 -0.59
N HIS A 144 -4.84 -1.76 -1.80
CA HIS A 144 -4.51 -3.13 -2.18
C HIS A 144 -3.29 -3.67 -1.41
N VAL A 145 -2.22 -2.87 -1.34
CA VAL A 145 -0.99 -3.27 -0.66
C VAL A 145 -1.24 -3.47 0.84
N ILE A 146 -1.98 -2.57 1.50
CA ILE A 146 -2.30 -2.71 2.93
C ILE A 146 -3.22 -3.90 3.19
N ALA A 147 -4.24 -4.12 2.36
CA ALA A 147 -5.14 -5.27 2.50
C ALA A 147 -4.36 -6.58 2.43
N ARG A 148 -3.56 -6.77 1.38
CA ARG A 148 -2.71 -7.96 1.21
C ARG A 148 -1.69 -8.11 2.34
N HIS A 149 -1.04 -7.01 2.74
CA HIS A 149 -0.09 -7.00 3.85
C HIS A 149 -0.73 -7.43 5.18
N ALA A 150 -1.99 -7.06 5.41
CA ALA A 150 -2.72 -7.45 6.61
C ALA A 150 -3.29 -8.87 6.56
N GLY A 151 -3.20 -9.56 5.42
CA GLY A 151 -3.71 -10.93 5.20
C GLY A 151 -5.15 -10.99 4.68
N TYR A 152 -5.67 -9.90 4.14
CA TYR A 152 -7.00 -9.82 3.53
C TYR A 152 -6.92 -10.06 2.02
N ASN A 153 -8.01 -10.57 1.43
CA ASN A 153 -8.17 -10.67 -0.02
C ASN A 153 -8.96 -9.47 -0.55
N PRO A 154 -8.32 -8.46 -1.19
CA PRO A 154 -9.04 -7.30 -1.70
C PRO A 154 -9.88 -7.66 -2.93
N VAL A 155 -11.11 -7.15 -2.97
CA VAL A 155 -12.00 -7.19 -4.14
C VAL A 155 -12.25 -5.75 -4.57
N GLU A 156 -11.87 -5.42 -5.81
CA GLU A 156 -11.96 -4.08 -6.38
C GLU A 156 -13.20 -3.96 -7.27
N MET A 157 -13.90 -2.84 -7.17
CA MET A 157 -15.01 -2.49 -8.04
C MET A 157 -14.73 -1.10 -8.62
N ASN A 158 -14.52 -1.05 -9.93
CA ASN A 158 -14.24 0.19 -10.66
C ASN A 158 -15.52 0.74 -11.32
N ALA A 159 -15.54 2.05 -11.53
CA ALA A 159 -16.66 2.79 -12.11
C ALA A 159 -16.69 2.69 -13.64
#